data_AF-Q86UA6-F1
#
_entry.id   AF-Q86UA6-F1
#
_cell.length_a   1.000
_cell.length_b   1.000
_cell.length_c   1.000
_cell.angle_alpha   90.00
_cell.angle_beta   90.00
_cell.angle_gamma   90.00
#
_symmetry.space_group_name_H-M   'P 1'
#
loop_
_entity.id
_entity.type
_entity.pdbx_description
1 polymer ?
#
loop_
_entity_poly.entity_id
_entity_poly.type
_entity_poly.pdbx_seq_one_letter_code
_entity_poly.pdbx_strand_id
1 'polypeptide(L)'
;MAESLRSPRRSLYKLVGSPPWKEAFRQRCLERMRNSRDRLLNRYRQAGSSGPGNSQNSFLVQEVMEEEWNALQSVENCPEDLAQLEELIDMAVLEEIQQELINQEQSIISEYEKSLQFDEKCLSIMLAEWEANPLICPVCTKYNLRITSGVVVCQCGLSIPSHSSELTEQKLRACLEGSINEHSAHCPHTPEFSVTGGTEEKSSLLMSCLACDTWAVIL
;
A
#
# COMPACT_ATOMS: atom_id res chain seq x y z
N MET A 1 14.62 -4.67 7.65
CA MET A 1 15.36 -5.42 6.61
C MET A 1 15.94 -4.36 5.67
N ALA A 2 17.19 -3.91 5.78
CA ALA A 2 18.45 -4.66 5.73
C ALA A 2 19.37 -4.39 6.93
N GLU A 3 19.74 -5.45 7.65
CA GLU A 3 20.80 -5.43 8.65
C GLU A 3 22.15 -5.60 7.96
N SER A 4 22.81 -4.47 7.66
CA SER A 4 24.22 -4.48 7.28
C SER A 4 25.05 -4.81 8.54
N LEU A 5 25.73 -5.95 8.49
CA LEU A 5 26.66 -6.48 9.48
C LEU A 5 27.73 -5.44 9.87
N ARG A 6 27.44 -4.63 10.90
CA ARG A 6 28.44 -3.78 11.54
C ARG A 6 29.46 -4.67 12.25
N SER A 7 30.71 -4.64 11.77
CA SER A 7 31.86 -5.32 12.38
C SER A 7 31.88 -5.16 13.93
N PRO A 8 31.87 -6.25 14.71
CA PRO A 8 31.85 -6.23 16.18
C PRO A 8 33.02 -5.48 16.84
N ARG A 9 34.11 -5.25 16.11
CA ARG A 9 35.27 -4.48 16.61
C ARG A 9 35.06 -2.97 16.57
N ARG A 10 34.16 -2.47 15.71
CA ARG A 10 33.97 -1.02 15.50
C ARG A 10 33.16 -0.35 16.64
N SER A 11 32.33 -1.12 17.34
CA SER A 11 31.51 -0.67 18.48
C SER A 11 32.29 -0.57 19.80
N LEU A 12 33.40 -1.28 19.96
CA LEU A 12 34.19 -1.28 21.20
C LEU A 12 35.05 -0.01 21.38
N TYR A 13 35.46 0.66 20.30
CA TYR A 13 36.32 1.85 20.38
C TYR A 13 35.59 3.18 20.19
N LYS A 14 34.35 3.14 19.70
CA LYS A 14 33.48 4.33 19.58
C LYS A 14 32.35 4.28 20.61
N LEU A 15 32.72 4.07 21.87
CA LEU A 15 31.79 4.28 22.97
C LEU A 15 31.30 5.73 22.93
N VAL A 16 29.98 5.88 22.92
CA VAL A 16 29.22 7.13 22.89
C VAL A 16 29.80 8.12 23.91
N GLY A 17 30.26 9.28 23.44
CA GLY A 17 30.65 10.41 24.29
C GLY A 17 32.05 10.33 24.88
N SER A 18 33.09 10.47 24.06
CA SER A 18 34.40 10.90 24.55
C SER A 18 34.21 12.19 25.39
N PRO A 19 34.70 12.27 26.64
CA PRO A 19 34.60 13.48 27.45
C PRO A 19 34.98 14.73 26.64
N PRO A 20 34.26 15.87 26.75
CA PRO A 20 34.44 17.03 25.88
C PRO A 20 35.90 17.48 25.76
N TRP A 21 36.67 17.38 26.85
CA TRP A 21 38.08 17.72 26.88
C TRP A 21 38.96 16.75 26.06
N LYS A 22 38.62 15.45 25.96
CA LYS A 22 39.35 14.48 25.13
C LYS A 22 39.10 14.74 23.64
N GLU A 23 37.87 15.11 23.28
CA GLU A 23 37.56 15.55 21.91
C GLU A 23 38.31 16.84 21.59
N ALA A 24 38.22 17.86 22.46
CA ALA A 24 38.93 19.12 22.30
C ALA A 24 40.46 18.92 22.22
N PHE A 25 41.04 18.03 23.04
CA PHE A 25 42.45 17.69 22.98
C PHE A 25 42.81 17.01 21.65
N ARG A 26 41.99 16.05 21.19
CA ARG A 26 42.19 15.39 19.90
C ARG A 26 42.16 16.39 18.74
N GLN A 27 41.18 17.29 18.73
CA GLN A 27 41.09 18.36 17.73
C GLN A 27 42.32 19.27 17.78
N ARG A 28 42.76 19.73 18.96
CA ARG A 28 43.98 20.56 19.09
C ARG A 28 45.26 19.84 18.67
N CYS A 29 45.34 18.52 18.82
CA CYS A 29 46.45 17.71 18.32
C CYS A 29 46.40 17.58 16.78
N LEU A 30 45.24 17.30 16.21
CA LEU A 30 45.04 17.26 14.74
C LEU A 30 45.33 18.63 14.12
N GLU A 31 44.90 19.71 14.76
CA GLU A 31 45.12 21.07 14.31
C GLU A 31 46.60 21.46 14.42
N ARG A 32 47.30 21.07 15.50
CA ARG A 32 48.77 21.21 15.56
C ARG A 32 49.47 20.42 14.47
N MET A 33 49.01 19.21 14.17
CA MET A 33 49.60 18.38 13.12
C MET A 33 49.36 19.00 11.73
N ARG A 34 48.13 19.47 11.45
CA ARG A 34 47.80 20.21 10.22
C ARG A 34 48.62 21.49 10.10
N ASN A 35 48.68 22.32 11.15
CA ASN A 35 49.47 23.55 11.17
C ASN A 35 50.97 23.27 11.04
N SER A 36 51.48 22.18 11.62
CA SER A 36 52.87 21.75 11.45
C SER A 36 53.14 21.33 10.01
N ARG A 37 52.24 20.54 9.41
CA ARG A 37 52.31 20.15 8.00
C ARG A 37 52.24 21.36 7.10
N ASP A 38 51.29 22.27 7.30
CA ASP A 38 51.14 23.47 6.50
C ASP A 38 52.33 24.42 6.68
N ARG A 39 52.92 24.53 7.88
CA ARG A 39 54.19 25.23 8.10
C ARG A 39 55.37 24.57 7.38
N LEU A 40 55.41 23.25 7.29
CA LEU A 40 56.44 22.51 6.55
C LEU A 40 56.27 22.74 5.05
N LEU A 41 55.06 22.55 4.53
CA LEU A 41 54.72 22.81 3.13
C LEU A 41 54.96 24.28 2.77
N ASN A 42 54.57 25.23 3.63
CA ASN A 42 54.85 26.64 3.40
C ASN A 42 56.35 26.96 3.45
N ARG A 43 57.15 26.26 4.28
CA ARG A 43 58.61 26.37 4.21
C ARG A 43 59.16 25.86 2.89
N TYR A 44 58.70 24.73 2.36
CA TYR A 44 59.13 24.24 1.04
C TYR A 44 58.69 25.19 -0.09
N ARG A 45 57.47 25.73 -0.01
CA ARG A 45 56.97 26.75 -0.96
C ARG A 45 57.78 28.05 -0.89
N GLN A 46 58.07 28.55 0.32
CA GLN A 46 58.77 29.83 0.54
C GLN A 46 60.30 29.73 0.39
N ALA A 47 60.90 28.55 0.61
CA ALA A 47 62.31 28.30 0.35
C ALA A 47 62.65 28.47 -1.15
N GLY A 48 61.66 28.41 -2.04
CA GLY A 48 61.81 28.90 -3.41
C GLY A 48 62.00 30.42 -3.48
N SER A 49 61.20 31.20 -2.74
CA SER A 49 61.03 32.64 -2.94
C SER A 49 62.12 33.57 -2.36
N SER A 50 63.15 33.07 -1.67
CA SER A 50 64.15 33.91 -1.00
C SER A 50 65.59 33.56 -1.41
N GLY A 51 65.91 33.75 -2.69
CA GLY A 51 67.27 33.64 -3.23
C GLY A 51 67.25 33.57 -4.77
N PRO A 52 68.35 33.90 -5.48
CA PRO A 52 68.38 33.94 -6.95
C PRO A 52 68.29 32.56 -7.65
N GLY A 53 67.83 31.50 -6.96
CA GLY A 53 67.54 30.17 -7.50
C GLY A 53 66.04 29.83 -7.63
N ASN A 54 65.16 30.82 -7.43
CA ASN A 54 63.68 30.71 -7.30
C ASN A 54 62.92 30.10 -8.51
N SER A 55 63.57 29.80 -9.64
CA SER A 55 62.86 29.23 -10.82
C SER A 55 62.60 27.73 -10.73
N GLN A 56 63.36 26.95 -9.94
CA GLN A 56 63.29 25.48 -10.02
C GLN A 56 62.13 24.84 -9.25
N ASN A 57 61.72 25.39 -8.10
CA ASN A 57 60.68 24.77 -7.26
C ASN A 57 59.24 25.05 -7.74
N SER A 58 59.00 26.19 -8.40
CA SER A 58 57.73 26.42 -9.10
C SER A 58 57.60 25.49 -10.31
N PHE A 59 58.74 25.17 -10.95
CA PHE A 59 58.80 24.23 -12.07
C PHE A 59 58.38 22.82 -11.66
N LEU A 60 58.80 22.31 -10.50
CA LEU A 60 58.46 20.94 -10.06
C LEU A 60 56.96 20.71 -9.80
N VAL A 61 56.24 21.67 -9.23
CA VAL A 61 54.78 21.52 -9.01
C VAL A 61 54.02 21.60 -10.33
N GLN A 62 54.46 22.49 -11.21
CA GLN A 62 53.92 22.62 -12.55
C GLN A 62 54.20 21.36 -13.38
N GLU A 63 55.41 20.80 -13.29
CA GLU A 63 55.83 19.56 -13.95
C GLU A 63 54.98 18.38 -13.49
N VAL A 64 54.75 18.20 -12.18
CA VAL A 64 53.86 17.12 -11.68
C VAL A 64 52.42 17.33 -12.12
N MET A 65 51.91 18.56 -12.12
CA MET A 65 50.56 18.83 -12.63
C MET A 65 50.46 18.57 -14.14
N GLU A 66 51.47 18.94 -14.92
CA GLU A 66 51.54 18.67 -16.35
C GLU A 66 51.67 17.16 -16.61
N GLU A 67 52.45 16.42 -15.82
CA GLU A 67 52.54 14.95 -15.90
C GLU A 67 51.20 14.28 -15.62
N GLU A 68 50.52 14.64 -14.52
CA GLU A 68 49.20 14.08 -14.18
C GLU A 68 48.12 14.48 -15.19
N TRP A 69 48.16 15.71 -15.69
CA TRP A 69 47.25 16.17 -16.74
C TRP A 69 47.51 15.44 -18.08
N ASN A 70 48.77 15.23 -18.44
CA ASN A 70 49.16 14.47 -19.62
C ASN A 70 48.78 12.97 -19.49
N ALA A 71 48.88 12.40 -18.29
CA ALA A 71 48.42 11.04 -18.03
C ALA A 71 46.90 10.91 -18.20
N LEU A 72 46.11 11.88 -17.71
CA LEU A 72 44.67 11.93 -17.93
C LEU A 72 44.32 12.12 -19.42
N GLN A 73 44.99 13.04 -20.11
CA GLN A 73 44.82 13.19 -21.56
C GLN A 73 45.23 11.94 -22.33
N SER A 74 46.18 11.14 -21.86
CA SER A 74 46.54 9.88 -22.53
C SER A 74 45.43 8.82 -22.46
N VAL A 75 44.59 8.87 -21.43
CA VAL A 75 43.37 8.05 -21.30
C VAL A 75 42.24 8.62 -22.15
N GLU A 76 42.13 9.94 -22.25
CA GLU A 76 41.17 10.63 -23.11
C GLU A 76 41.54 10.51 -24.61
N ASN A 77 42.82 10.36 -24.92
CA ASN A 77 43.38 10.03 -26.24
C ASN A 77 43.46 8.51 -26.48
N CYS A 78 42.62 7.71 -25.80
CA CYS A 78 42.36 6.34 -26.26
C CYS A 78 41.96 6.41 -27.74
N PRO A 79 42.35 5.43 -28.59
CA PRO A 79 41.97 5.45 -30.00
C PRO A 79 40.48 5.77 -30.11
N GLU A 80 40.08 6.70 -30.98
CA GLU A 80 38.68 7.13 -31.14
C GLU A 80 37.71 5.94 -31.21
N ASP A 81 38.16 4.82 -31.80
CA ASP A 81 37.45 3.54 -31.86
C ASP A 81 37.09 2.94 -30.48
N LEU A 82 37.97 3.06 -29.47
CA LEU A 82 37.75 2.54 -28.11
C LEU A 82 36.80 3.43 -27.31
N ALA A 83 36.92 4.75 -27.42
CA ALA A 83 36.00 5.70 -26.76
C ALA A 83 34.60 5.63 -27.38
N GLN A 84 34.49 5.53 -28.70
CA GLN A 84 33.22 5.32 -29.40
C GLN A 84 32.59 3.97 -29.04
N LEU A 85 33.40 2.92 -28.86
CA LEU A 85 32.90 1.62 -28.42
C LEU A 85 32.35 1.67 -26.99
N GLU A 86 33.03 2.37 -26.07
CA GLU A 86 32.56 2.56 -24.70
C GLU A 86 31.26 3.38 -24.66
N GLU A 87 31.15 4.44 -25.47
CA GLU A 87 29.93 5.23 -25.61
C GLU A 87 28.77 4.42 -26.22
N LEU A 88 29.05 3.56 -27.22
CA LEU A 88 28.06 2.63 -27.78
C LEU A 88 27.58 1.60 -26.76
N ILE A 89 28.47 1.10 -25.90
CA ILE A 89 28.12 0.17 -24.82
C ILE A 89 27.23 0.87 -23.80
N ASP A 90 27.60 2.08 -23.36
CA ASP A 90 26.80 2.86 -22.41
C ASP A 90 25.42 3.19 -22.98
N MET A 91 25.34 3.54 -24.27
CA MET A 91 24.07 3.75 -24.97
C MET A 91 23.19 2.49 -24.98
N ALA A 92 23.78 1.32 -25.27
CA ALA A 92 23.04 0.04 -25.26
C ALA A 92 22.52 -0.30 -23.86
N VAL A 93 23.31 -0.04 -22.81
CA VAL A 93 22.88 -0.23 -21.42
C VAL A 93 21.73 0.71 -21.05
N LEU A 94 21.78 1.98 -21.48
CA LEU A 94 20.68 2.93 -21.25
C LEU A 94 19.40 2.53 -22.00
N GLU A 95 19.51 2.02 -23.21
CA GLU A 95 18.36 1.49 -23.98
C GLU A 95 17.75 0.26 -23.30
N GLU A 96 18.56 -0.66 -22.78
CA GLU A 96 18.09 -1.82 -22.01
C GLU A 96 17.33 -1.38 -20.76
N ILE A 97 17.89 -0.45 -19.98
CA ILE A 97 17.25 0.11 -18.79
C ILE A 97 15.93 0.79 -19.15
N GLN A 98 15.90 1.58 -20.23
CA GLN A 98 14.69 2.25 -20.68
C GLN A 98 13.61 1.23 -21.08
N GLN A 99 13.98 0.16 -21.77
CA GLN A 99 13.04 -0.89 -22.14
C GLN A 99 12.53 -1.66 -20.91
N GLU A 100 13.38 -1.93 -19.93
CA GLU A 100 12.97 -2.55 -18.67
C GLU A 100 11.94 -1.68 -17.93
N LEU A 101 12.20 -0.37 -17.84
CA LEU A 101 11.28 0.57 -17.20
C LEU A 101 9.92 0.62 -17.90
N ILE A 102 9.90 0.65 -19.24
CA ILE A 102 8.65 0.60 -20.03
C ILE A 102 7.89 -0.70 -19.75
N ASN A 103 8.59 -1.84 -19.73
CA ASN A 103 7.98 -3.14 -19.45
C ASN A 103 7.40 -3.20 -18.03
N GLN A 104 8.11 -2.64 -17.05
CA GLN A 104 7.65 -2.56 -15.66
C GLN A 104 6.40 -1.67 -15.54
N GLU A 105 6.40 -0.49 -16.18
CA GLU A 105 5.23 0.40 -16.20
C GLU A 105 4.01 -0.31 -16.81
N GLN A 106 4.16 -0.96 -17.97
CA GLN A 106 3.08 -1.70 -18.61
C GLN A 106 2.58 -2.86 -17.73
N SER A 107 3.47 -3.55 -17.03
CA SER A 107 3.10 -4.62 -16.09
C SER A 107 2.26 -4.08 -14.93
N ILE A 108 2.65 -2.93 -14.35
CA ILE A 108 1.92 -2.29 -13.25
C ILE A 108 0.52 -1.88 -13.72
N ILE A 109 0.42 -1.24 -14.89
CA ILE A 109 -0.87 -0.83 -15.46
C ILE A 109 -1.76 -2.05 -15.70
N SER A 110 -1.21 -3.12 -16.30
CA SER A 110 -1.96 -4.36 -16.55
C SER A 110 -2.48 -5.02 -15.26
N GLU A 111 -1.69 -5.02 -14.19
CA GLU A 111 -2.12 -5.54 -12.90
C GLU A 111 -3.25 -4.70 -12.29
N TYR A 112 -3.12 -3.37 -12.36
CA TYR A 112 -4.15 -2.45 -11.87
C TYR A 112 -5.47 -2.59 -12.65
N GLU A 113 -5.40 -2.70 -13.97
CA GLU A 113 -6.59 -2.94 -14.81
C GLU A 113 -7.27 -4.26 -14.48
N LYS A 114 -6.51 -5.33 -14.21
CA LYS A 114 -7.08 -6.62 -13.77
C LYS A 114 -7.77 -6.51 -12.41
N SER A 115 -7.21 -5.73 -11.48
CA SER A 115 -7.83 -5.46 -10.17
C SER A 115 -9.15 -4.70 -10.34
N LEU A 116 -9.16 -3.65 -11.16
CA LEU A 116 -10.38 -2.89 -11.45
C LEU A 116 -11.47 -3.77 -12.07
N GLN A 117 -11.11 -4.64 -13.01
CA GLN A 117 -12.06 -5.59 -13.61
C GLN A 117 -12.60 -6.60 -12.59
N PHE A 118 -11.82 -6.99 -11.58
CA PHE A 118 -12.29 -7.84 -10.50
C PHE A 118 -13.30 -7.10 -9.63
N ASP A 119 -12.97 -5.89 -9.21
CA ASP A 119 -13.85 -5.05 -8.38
C ASP A 119 -15.16 -4.74 -9.09
N GLU A 120 -15.11 -4.40 -10.38
CA GLU A 120 -16.29 -4.17 -11.21
C GLU A 120 -17.19 -5.42 -11.28
N LYS A 121 -16.62 -6.61 -11.44
CA LYS A 121 -17.38 -7.87 -11.44
C LYS A 121 -18.03 -8.15 -10.09
N CYS A 122 -17.31 -7.92 -8.98
CA CYS A 122 -17.87 -8.06 -7.64
C CYS A 122 -19.06 -7.10 -7.43
N LEU A 123 -18.91 -5.84 -7.80
CA LEU A 123 -19.99 -4.86 -7.73
C LEU A 123 -21.18 -5.24 -8.61
N SER A 124 -20.92 -5.74 -9.83
CA SER A 124 -21.97 -6.19 -10.75
C SER A 124 -22.80 -7.34 -10.16
N ILE A 125 -22.16 -8.32 -9.51
CA ILE A 125 -22.86 -9.42 -8.84
C ILE A 125 -23.72 -8.89 -7.69
N MET A 126 -23.15 -8.02 -6.84
CA MET A 126 -23.90 -7.42 -5.72
C MET A 126 -25.10 -6.61 -6.23
N LEU A 127 -24.92 -5.80 -7.28
CA LEU A 127 -26.01 -5.03 -7.88
C LEU A 127 -27.09 -5.94 -8.45
N ALA A 128 -26.72 -7.02 -9.15
CA ALA A 128 -27.69 -7.98 -9.69
C ALA A 128 -28.51 -8.65 -8.57
N GLU A 129 -27.88 -9.00 -7.44
CA GLU A 129 -28.59 -9.54 -6.27
C GLU A 129 -29.55 -8.52 -5.63
N TRP A 130 -29.17 -7.24 -5.60
CA TRP A 130 -30.02 -6.16 -5.10
C TRP A 130 -31.17 -5.84 -6.07
N GLU A 131 -30.92 -5.82 -7.37
CA GLU A 131 -31.94 -5.59 -8.41
C GLU A 131 -32.96 -6.73 -8.49
N ALA A 132 -32.53 -7.97 -8.24
CA ALA A 132 -33.43 -9.11 -8.06
C ALA A 132 -34.41 -8.87 -6.90
N ASN A 133 -34.08 -7.93 -6.00
CA ASN A 133 -34.90 -7.46 -4.90
C ASN A 133 -35.54 -8.63 -4.15
N PRO A 134 -34.77 -9.55 -3.55
CA PRO A 134 -35.32 -10.73 -2.90
C PRO A 134 -36.00 -10.38 -1.56
N LEU A 135 -37.05 -11.10 -1.20
CA LEU A 135 -37.69 -10.92 0.12
C LEU A 135 -36.84 -11.52 1.26
N ILE A 136 -36.34 -10.68 2.16
CA ILE A 136 -35.61 -11.12 3.37
C ILE A 136 -36.61 -11.73 4.37
N CYS A 137 -36.22 -12.86 4.99
CA CYS A 137 -37.03 -13.50 6.02
C CYS A 137 -37.11 -12.62 7.27
N PRO A 138 -38.33 -12.22 7.70
CA PRO A 138 -38.49 -11.30 8.82
C PRO A 138 -38.20 -11.96 10.18
N VAL A 139 -38.21 -13.30 10.25
CA VAL A 139 -37.93 -14.05 11.49
C VAL A 139 -36.42 -14.14 11.77
N CYS A 140 -35.62 -14.47 10.76
CA CYS A 140 -34.17 -14.67 10.96
C CYS A 140 -33.31 -13.51 10.48
N THR A 141 -33.85 -12.61 9.64
CA THR A 141 -33.20 -11.46 9.03
C THR A 141 -31.89 -11.76 8.28
N LYS A 142 -31.65 -13.03 7.95
CA LYS A 142 -30.38 -13.52 7.36
C LYS A 142 -30.53 -14.09 5.95
N TYR A 143 -31.65 -14.75 5.66
CA TYR A 143 -31.85 -15.47 4.41
C TYR A 143 -33.11 -14.99 3.71
N ASN A 144 -33.14 -15.18 2.39
CA ASN A 144 -34.29 -14.83 1.56
C ASN A 144 -35.39 -15.90 1.67
N LEU A 145 -36.63 -15.45 1.77
CA LEU A 145 -37.82 -16.29 1.64
C LEU A 145 -37.93 -16.79 0.21
N ARG A 146 -38.41 -18.03 0.08
CA ARG A 146 -38.78 -18.62 -1.20
C ARG A 146 -40.17 -19.19 -1.09
N ILE A 147 -40.92 -19.13 -2.18
CA ILE A 147 -42.22 -19.80 -2.28
C ILE A 147 -42.05 -20.99 -3.20
N THR A 148 -42.28 -22.20 -2.67
CA THR A 148 -42.16 -23.45 -3.44
C THR A 148 -43.43 -24.25 -3.24
N SER A 149 -44.14 -24.54 -4.35
CA SER A 149 -45.39 -25.31 -4.33
C SER A 149 -46.43 -24.83 -3.31
N GLY A 150 -46.57 -23.51 -3.16
CA GLY A 150 -47.50 -22.89 -2.21
C GLY A 150 -47.03 -22.90 -0.75
N VAL A 151 -45.76 -23.24 -0.46
CA VAL A 151 -45.18 -23.16 0.89
C VAL A 151 -44.13 -22.06 0.91
N VAL A 152 -44.24 -21.17 1.90
CA VAL A 152 -43.21 -20.15 2.18
C VAL A 152 -42.14 -20.80 3.02
N VAL A 153 -40.90 -20.78 2.54
CA VAL A 153 -39.76 -21.45 3.17
C VAL A 153 -38.58 -20.52 3.34
N CYS A 154 -37.81 -20.74 4.41
CA CYS A 154 -36.54 -20.08 4.67
C CYS A 154 -35.48 -21.08 5.14
N GLN A 155 -34.21 -20.80 4.85
CA GLN A 155 -33.09 -21.61 5.31
C GLN A 155 -32.91 -21.62 6.85
N CYS A 156 -33.54 -20.71 7.57
CA CYS A 156 -33.57 -20.76 9.04
C CYS A 156 -34.50 -21.85 9.61
N GLY A 157 -35.27 -22.55 8.75
CA GLY A 157 -36.22 -23.59 9.16
C GLY A 157 -37.69 -23.13 9.15
N LEU A 158 -37.98 -21.87 8.80
CA LEU A 158 -39.36 -21.41 8.59
C LEU A 158 -40.00 -22.18 7.44
N SER A 159 -41.17 -22.75 7.68
CA SER A 159 -42.00 -23.41 6.67
C SER A 159 -43.47 -23.15 6.99
N ILE A 160 -44.14 -22.37 6.14
CA ILE A 160 -45.52 -21.93 6.34
C ILE A 160 -46.33 -22.32 5.10
N PRO A 161 -47.28 -23.25 5.22
CA PRO A 161 -48.17 -23.61 4.12
C PRO A 161 -49.10 -22.44 3.81
N SER A 162 -49.04 -21.89 2.59
CA SER A 162 -49.98 -20.85 2.19
C SER A 162 -51.40 -21.41 2.14
N HIS A 163 -52.35 -20.66 2.69
CA HIS A 163 -53.78 -20.96 2.57
C HIS A 163 -54.36 -20.56 1.21
N SER A 164 -53.63 -19.73 0.46
CA SER A 164 -54.01 -19.31 -0.89
C SER A 164 -53.12 -19.97 -1.94
N SER A 165 -53.75 -20.62 -2.93
CA SER A 165 -53.07 -21.22 -4.08
C SER A 165 -52.39 -20.19 -5.00
N GLU A 166 -52.68 -18.90 -4.82
CA GLU A 166 -52.14 -17.79 -5.61
C GLU A 166 -51.12 -16.93 -4.86
N LEU A 167 -50.54 -17.41 -3.75
CA LEU A 167 -49.54 -16.66 -3.02
C LEU A 167 -48.27 -16.55 -3.88
N THR A 168 -47.97 -15.32 -4.30
CA THR A 168 -46.73 -14.96 -5.00
C THR A 168 -45.81 -14.21 -4.06
N GLU A 169 -44.52 -14.14 -4.41
CA GLU A 169 -43.53 -13.39 -3.62
C GLU A 169 -43.93 -11.91 -3.51
N GLN A 170 -44.51 -11.33 -4.57
CA GLN A 170 -44.99 -9.95 -4.56
C GLN A 170 -46.20 -9.73 -3.63
N LYS A 171 -47.14 -10.68 -3.56
CA LYS A 171 -48.27 -10.58 -2.62
C LYS A 171 -47.77 -10.67 -1.17
N LEU A 172 -46.89 -11.62 -0.89
CA LEU A 172 -46.28 -11.76 0.43
C LEU A 172 -45.52 -10.50 0.85
N ARG A 173 -44.78 -9.91 -0.09
CA ARG A 173 -44.10 -8.62 0.12
C ARG A 173 -45.09 -7.53 0.50
N ALA A 174 -46.14 -7.35 -0.31
CA ALA A 174 -47.13 -6.32 -0.06
C ALA A 174 -47.82 -6.51 1.31
N CYS A 175 -48.07 -7.76 1.73
CA CYS A 175 -48.60 -8.05 3.06
C CYS A 175 -47.62 -7.63 4.17
N LEU A 176 -46.35 -8.03 4.07
CA LEU A 176 -45.32 -7.65 5.06
C LEU A 176 -45.11 -6.14 5.12
N GLU A 177 -44.90 -5.50 3.98
CA GLU A 177 -44.70 -4.05 3.89
C GLU A 177 -45.93 -3.29 4.40
N GLY A 178 -47.14 -3.72 4.04
CA GLY A 178 -48.38 -3.12 4.52
C GLY A 178 -48.49 -3.14 6.03
N SER A 179 -48.30 -4.32 6.65
CA SER A 179 -48.38 -4.46 8.11
C SER A 179 -47.28 -3.70 8.84
N ILE A 180 -46.04 -3.73 8.33
CA ILE A 180 -44.93 -2.97 8.92
C ILE A 180 -45.18 -1.46 8.78
N ASN A 181 -45.65 -0.98 7.63
CA ASN A 181 -45.90 0.43 7.39
C ASN A 181 -47.04 0.95 8.28
N GLU A 182 -48.14 0.20 8.39
CA GLU A 182 -49.28 0.52 9.26
C GLU A 182 -48.85 0.63 10.74
N HIS A 183 -48.01 -0.30 11.18
CA HIS A 183 -47.39 -0.24 12.51
C HIS A 183 -46.46 0.99 12.66
N SER A 184 -45.58 1.21 11.69
CA SER A 184 -44.56 2.27 11.75
C SER A 184 -45.14 3.68 11.77
N ALA A 185 -46.37 3.86 11.25
CA ALA A 185 -47.09 5.12 11.31
C ALA A 185 -47.42 5.56 12.75
N HIS A 186 -47.50 4.61 13.69
CA HIS A 186 -47.94 4.86 15.07
C HIS A 186 -46.91 4.46 16.14
N CYS A 187 -45.89 3.68 15.76
CA CYS A 187 -44.87 3.19 16.67
C CYS A 187 -43.48 3.21 16.02
N PRO A 188 -42.46 3.83 16.65
CA PRO A 188 -41.10 3.87 16.09
C PRO A 188 -40.30 2.58 16.32
N HIS A 189 -40.82 1.63 17.10
CA HIS A 189 -40.14 0.37 17.39
C HIS A 189 -40.25 -0.60 16.21
N THR A 190 -39.24 -1.44 16.02
CA THR A 190 -39.29 -2.52 15.04
C THR A 190 -40.09 -3.69 15.60
N PRO A 191 -41.18 -4.13 14.94
CA PRO A 191 -41.93 -5.29 15.38
C PRO A 191 -41.10 -6.57 15.21
N GLU A 192 -41.33 -7.55 16.08
CA GLU A 192 -40.76 -8.88 16.00
C GLU A 192 -41.66 -9.82 15.20
N PHE A 193 -41.05 -10.81 14.54
CA PHE A 193 -41.77 -11.82 13.78
C PHE A 193 -41.53 -13.20 14.35
N SER A 194 -42.61 -13.95 14.51
CA SER A 194 -42.59 -15.33 15.00
C SER A 194 -43.52 -16.21 14.19
N VAL A 195 -43.27 -17.51 14.20
CA VAL A 195 -44.15 -18.49 13.57
C VAL A 195 -44.95 -19.18 14.65
N THR A 196 -46.27 -19.15 14.55
CA THR A 196 -47.13 -19.97 15.39
C THR A 196 -47.07 -21.40 14.88
N GLY A 197 -46.82 -22.36 15.77
CA GLY A 197 -46.77 -23.77 15.44
C GLY A 197 -47.33 -24.60 16.58
N GLY A 198 -48.51 -25.18 16.37
CA GLY A 198 -49.16 -26.11 17.30
C GLY A 198 -49.61 -27.34 16.54
N THR A 199 -49.61 -28.50 17.19
CA THR A 199 -49.91 -29.81 16.57
C THR A 199 -51.28 -29.92 15.90
N GLU A 200 -52.17 -28.93 16.05
CA GLU A 200 -53.50 -28.88 15.42
C GLU A 200 -53.78 -27.58 14.63
N GLU A 201 -52.99 -26.52 14.84
CA GLU A 201 -53.18 -25.23 14.16
C GLU A 201 -52.19 -25.08 12.99
N LYS A 202 -52.70 -24.62 11.85
CA LYS A 202 -51.86 -24.36 10.68
C LYS A 202 -50.83 -23.29 11.04
N SER A 203 -49.59 -23.51 10.63
CA SER A 203 -48.51 -22.57 10.91
C SER A 203 -48.81 -21.22 10.28
N SER A 204 -48.71 -20.15 11.06
CA SER A 204 -48.98 -18.78 10.60
C SER A 204 -47.82 -17.85 10.95
N LEU A 205 -47.61 -16.82 10.12
CA LEU A 205 -46.59 -15.81 10.39
C LEU A 205 -47.22 -14.69 11.22
N LEU A 206 -46.70 -14.45 12.41
CA LEU A 206 -47.17 -13.38 13.30
C LEU A 206 -46.17 -12.23 13.31
N MET A 207 -46.69 -11.01 13.28
CA MET A 207 -45.98 -9.78 13.64
C MET A 207 -46.46 -9.34 15.02
N SER A 208 -45.55 -9.00 15.92
CA SER A 208 -45.89 -8.52 17.28
C SER A 208 -44.92 -7.43 17.73
N CYS A 209 -45.41 -6.37 18.36
CA CYS A 209 -44.59 -5.31 18.93
C CYS A 209 -44.82 -5.20 20.44
N LEU A 210 -43.76 -5.43 21.22
CA LEU A 210 -43.81 -5.36 22.69
C LEU A 210 -43.96 -3.94 23.25
N ALA A 211 -43.79 -2.91 22.41
CA ALA A 211 -43.85 -1.52 22.86
C ALA A 211 -45.26 -0.91 22.77
N CYS A 212 -46.07 -1.35 21.80
CA CYS A 212 -47.42 -0.84 21.58
C CYS A 212 -48.50 -1.93 21.69
N ASP A 213 -48.11 -3.17 21.99
CA ASP A 213 -48.95 -4.36 22.07
C ASP A 213 -49.73 -4.69 20.78
N THR A 214 -49.36 -4.08 19.65
CA THR A 214 -49.93 -4.41 18.34
C THR A 214 -49.42 -5.77 17.87
N TRP A 215 -50.34 -6.60 17.39
CA TRP A 215 -50.01 -7.84 16.72
C TRP A 215 -50.88 -8.03 15.47
N ALA A 216 -50.35 -8.72 14.48
CA ALA A 216 -51.05 -9.03 13.23
C ALA A 216 -50.65 -10.41 12.70
N VAL A 217 -51.61 -11.13 12.15
CA VAL A 217 -51.35 -12.35 11.39
C VAL A 217 -51.09 -11.96 9.93
N ILE A 218 -49.92 -12.32 9.41
CA ILE A 218 -49.47 -11.98 8.05
C ILE A 218 -49.83 -13.08 7.03
N LEU A 219 -49.71 -14.35 7.45
CA LEU A 219 -49.97 -15.54 6.64
C LEU A 219 -50.74 -16.59 7.42
#